data_AF-V4PEX3-F1
#
_entry.id   AF-V4PEX3-F1
#
_cell.length_a   1.000
_cell.length_b   1.000
_cell.length_c   1.000
_cell.angle_alpha   90.00
_cell.angle_beta   90.00
_cell.angle_gamma   90.00
#
_symmetry.space_group_name_H-M   'P 1'
#
loop_
_entity.id
_entity.type
_entity.pdbx_description
1 polymer ?
#
loop_
_entity_poly.entity_id
_entity_poly.type
_entity_poly.pdbx_seq_one_letter_code
_entity_poly.pdbx_strand_id
1 'polypeptide(L)'
;MAEDFSPFGDLFETLPGRAVPGYLELLNLHDGRSAVLSLRKACATDRQVVSSQVRAMLGHVNWRVKLVAASAMIVGNLTECLDELWAALDRPCWTSPQLAATAALVDPDFLDKAHVRLNRRCPMVSDRNPTLSAIARHVAMGPASDAGHSAKLFSALFALCQELKASWLVELETEDDVKALLAADRHDGGSIALDWKAEITTLKNQTA
;
A
#
# COMPACT_ATOMS: atom_id res chain seq x y z
N MET A 1 0.83 -2.17 24.60
CA MET A 1 2.17 -2.76 24.39
C MET A 1 2.65 -2.25 23.05
N ALA A 2 3.86 -1.69 22.97
CA ALA A 2 4.47 -1.42 21.66
C ALA A 2 4.72 -2.79 21.01
N GLU A 3 4.10 -3.06 19.87
CA GLU A 3 4.40 -4.27 19.11
C GLU A 3 5.84 -4.19 18.60
N ASP A 4 6.59 -5.28 18.75
CA ASP A 4 7.96 -5.36 18.28
C ASP A 4 7.98 -5.69 16.78
N PHE A 5 8.14 -4.64 15.97
CA PHE A 5 8.31 -4.76 14.52
C PHE A 5 9.78 -4.87 14.09
N SER A 6 10.70 -5.27 14.98
CA SER A 6 12.10 -5.51 14.61
C SER A 6 12.20 -6.42 13.37
N PRO A 7 12.97 -6.06 12.33
CA PRO A 7 14.00 -5.01 12.31
C PRO A 7 13.53 -3.59 11.91
N PHE A 8 12.23 -3.35 11.76
CA PHE A 8 11.64 -2.10 11.24
C PHE A 8 11.32 -1.04 12.31
N GLY A 9 11.62 -1.27 13.59
CA GLY A 9 11.27 -0.37 14.71
C GLY A 9 11.66 1.09 14.46
N ASP A 10 12.86 1.32 13.96
CA ASP A 10 13.44 2.63 13.60
C ASP A 10 12.58 3.48 12.63
N LEU A 11 11.66 2.87 11.89
CA LEU A 11 10.76 3.58 10.97
C LEU A 11 9.53 4.17 11.66
N PHE A 12 9.23 3.73 12.88
CA PHE A 12 8.11 4.22 13.68
C PHE A 12 8.51 5.33 14.64
N GLU A 13 9.81 5.58 14.79
CA GLU A 13 10.37 6.58 15.68
C GLU A 13 10.91 7.80 14.91
N THR A 14 10.97 8.94 15.59
CA THR A 14 11.68 10.13 15.11
C THR A 14 13.14 10.01 15.52
N LEU A 15 14.00 9.62 14.58
CA LEU A 15 15.44 9.45 14.83
C LEU A 15 16.18 10.79 14.72
N PRO A 16 17.36 10.93 15.36
CA PRO A 16 18.23 12.08 15.14
C PRO A 16 18.50 12.30 13.65
N GLY A 17 18.24 13.51 13.16
CA GLY A 17 18.39 13.88 11.75
C GLY A 17 17.13 13.71 10.90
N ARG A 18 16.01 13.21 11.45
CA ARG A 18 14.71 13.23 10.79
C ARG A 18 13.79 14.30 11.38
N ALA A 19 13.02 14.96 10.53
CA ALA A 19 11.98 15.90 10.97
C ALA A 19 10.71 15.18 11.44
N VAL A 20 10.46 13.98 10.92
CA VAL A 20 9.28 13.16 11.20
C VAL A 20 9.65 11.68 11.34
N PRO A 21 8.77 10.82 11.90
CA PRO A 21 8.97 9.38 11.84
C PRO A 21 9.15 8.86 10.41
N GLY A 22 9.95 7.81 10.24
CA GLY A 22 10.28 7.26 8.92
C GLY A 22 9.07 6.86 8.08
N TYR A 23 7.99 6.36 8.69
CA TYR A 23 6.77 6.01 7.95
C TYR A 23 6.07 7.24 7.33
N LEU A 24 6.26 8.45 7.86
CA LEU A 24 5.74 9.68 7.25
C LEU A 24 6.61 10.15 6.08
N GLU A 25 7.93 9.96 6.15
CA GLU A 25 8.82 10.14 5.00
C GLU A 25 8.41 9.17 3.88
N LEU A 26 8.07 7.91 4.21
CA LEU A 26 7.58 6.93 3.24
C LEU A 26 6.19 7.25 2.68
N LEU A 27 5.38 8.04 3.39
CA LEU A 27 4.04 8.40 2.93
C LEU A 27 4.10 9.41 1.78
N ASN A 28 4.97 10.42 1.91
CA ASN A 28 5.05 11.56 1.01
C ASN A 28 6.29 11.56 0.11
N LEU A 29 7.28 10.68 0.34
CA LEU A 29 8.50 10.36 -0.42
C LEU A 29 9.42 11.49 -0.93
N HIS A 30 9.00 12.76 -0.94
CA HIS A 30 9.80 13.90 -1.38
C HIS A 30 11.14 14.04 -0.64
N ASP A 31 11.25 13.56 0.60
CA ASP A 31 12.50 13.46 1.39
C ASP A 31 12.81 12.03 1.89
N GLY A 32 12.18 11.00 1.28
CA GLY A 32 12.15 9.61 1.75
C GLY A 32 13.48 8.86 1.79
N ARG A 33 14.61 9.49 1.47
CA ARG A 33 15.92 8.85 1.35
C ARG A 33 16.36 8.18 2.66
N SER A 34 16.21 8.87 3.79
CA SER A 34 16.59 8.32 5.09
C SER A 34 15.75 7.11 5.46
N ALA A 35 14.44 7.15 5.23
CA ALA A 35 13.57 5.99 5.46
C ALA A 35 13.92 4.81 4.54
N VAL A 36 14.21 5.04 3.26
CA VAL A 36 14.64 3.98 2.32
C VAL A 36 15.97 3.35 2.76
N LEU A 37 16.93 4.14 3.27
CA LEU A 37 18.17 3.60 3.83
C LEU A 37 17.92 2.74 5.08
N SER A 38 17.00 3.15 5.96
CA SER A 38 16.57 2.31 7.10
C SER A 38 15.91 1.02 6.65
N LEU A 39 15.05 1.07 5.62
CA LEU A 39 14.45 -0.13 5.03
C LEU A 39 15.53 -1.07 4.48
N ARG A 40 16.53 -0.55 3.77
CA ARG A 40 17.65 -1.37 3.26
C ARG A 40 18.40 -2.05 4.37
N LYS A 41 18.74 -1.31 5.44
CA LYS A 41 19.41 -1.87 6.62
C LYS A 41 18.56 -2.97 7.26
N ALA A 42 17.25 -2.74 7.41
CA ALA A 42 16.32 -3.72 7.96
C ALA A 42 16.22 -4.97 7.06
N CYS A 43 16.12 -4.79 5.73
CA CYS A 43 16.05 -5.90 4.77
C CYS A 43 17.36 -6.67 4.61
N ALA A 44 18.50 -6.10 5.04
CA ALA A 44 19.81 -6.77 5.01
C ALA A 44 20.03 -7.76 6.17
N THR A 45 19.08 -7.87 7.11
CA THR A 45 19.11 -8.90 8.15
C THR A 45 18.71 -10.28 7.59
N ASP A 46 18.41 -11.23 8.46
CA ASP A 46 17.93 -12.55 8.04
C ASP A 46 16.62 -12.45 7.22
N ARG A 47 16.62 -13.04 6.02
CA ARG A 47 15.49 -12.95 5.08
C ARG A 47 14.23 -13.58 5.65
N GLN A 48 14.34 -14.70 6.37
CA GLN A 48 13.17 -15.38 6.92
C GLN A 48 12.52 -14.54 8.03
N VAL A 49 13.33 -13.90 8.87
CA VAL A 49 12.86 -12.94 9.88
C VAL A 49 12.16 -11.76 9.22
N VAL A 50 12.79 -11.15 8.20
CA VAL A 50 12.23 -10.00 7.46
C VAL A 50 10.88 -10.36 6.83
N SER A 51 10.80 -11.46 6.09
CA SER A 51 9.56 -11.87 5.42
C SER A 51 8.47 -12.24 6.42
N SER A 52 8.81 -12.92 7.52
CA SER A 52 7.85 -13.17 8.61
C SER A 52 7.26 -11.89 9.18
N GLN A 53 8.08 -10.86 9.40
CA GLN A 53 7.62 -9.58 9.93
C GLN A 53 6.80 -8.78 8.92
N VAL A 54 7.20 -8.76 7.65
CA VAL A 54 6.43 -8.10 6.59
C VAL A 54 5.02 -8.70 6.47
N ARG A 55 4.88 -10.03 6.54
CA ARG A 55 3.56 -10.69 6.55
C ARG A 55 2.71 -10.26 7.74
N ALA A 56 3.28 -10.26 8.94
CA ALA A 56 2.59 -9.82 10.16
C ALA A 56 2.13 -8.35 10.04
N MET A 57 3.00 -7.49 9.53
CA MET A 57 2.74 -6.06 9.34
C MET A 57 1.67 -5.78 8.28
N LEU A 58 1.62 -6.56 7.18
CA LEU A 58 0.56 -6.47 6.18
C LEU A 58 -0.81 -6.88 6.74
N GLY A 59 -0.83 -7.84 7.67
CA GLY A 59 -2.04 -8.24 8.40
C GLY A 59 -2.50 -7.23 9.47
N HIS A 60 -1.68 -6.25 9.81
CA HIS A 60 -1.94 -5.32 10.91
C HIS A 60 -3.01 -4.26 10.56
N VAL A 61 -3.83 -3.86 11.54
CA VAL A 61 -4.96 -2.93 11.30
C VAL A 61 -4.52 -1.49 10.98
N ASN A 62 -3.37 -1.06 11.51
CA ASN A 62 -2.83 0.28 11.34
C ASN A 62 -2.14 0.46 9.98
N TRP A 63 -2.64 1.38 9.16
CA TRP A 63 -2.08 1.70 7.84
C TRP A 63 -0.59 2.06 7.85
N ARG A 64 -0.08 2.67 8.94
CA ARG A 64 1.34 3.06 9.05
C ARG A 64 2.25 1.83 8.97
N VAL A 65 1.82 0.75 9.63
CA VAL A 65 2.53 -0.53 9.68
C VAL A 65 2.52 -1.19 8.30
N LYS A 66 1.35 -1.18 7.64
CA LYS A 66 1.20 -1.67 6.26
C LYS A 66 2.05 -0.89 5.24
N LEU A 67 2.14 0.43 5.37
CA LEU A 67 2.95 1.27 4.50
C LEU A 67 4.45 0.91 4.59
N VAL A 68 4.95 0.72 5.81
CA VAL A 68 6.34 0.27 6.02
C VAL A 68 6.56 -1.11 5.39
N ALA A 69 5.64 -2.05 5.58
CA ALA A 69 5.74 -3.39 5.00
C ALA A 69 5.74 -3.36 3.46
N ALA A 70 4.83 -2.59 2.86
CA ALA A 70 4.73 -2.43 1.41
C ALA A 70 6.00 -1.79 0.81
N SER A 71 6.59 -0.83 1.52
CA SER A 71 7.87 -0.22 1.13
C SER A 71 9.04 -1.21 1.27
N ALA A 72 9.05 -2.02 2.32
CA ALA A 72 10.04 -3.07 2.54
C ALA A 72 9.98 -4.15 1.45
N MET A 73 8.79 -4.52 0.97
CA MET A 73 8.64 -5.46 -0.15
C MET A 73 9.35 -4.96 -1.42
N ILE A 74 9.23 -3.67 -1.74
CA ILE A 74 9.89 -3.05 -2.89
C ILE A 74 11.41 -3.03 -2.67
N VAL A 75 11.88 -2.55 -1.52
CA VAL A 75 13.31 -2.38 -1.22
C VAL A 75 14.03 -3.73 -1.12
N GLY A 76 13.43 -4.70 -0.42
CA GLY A 76 14.00 -6.03 -0.17
C GLY A 76 13.66 -7.09 -1.24
N ASN A 77 12.86 -6.74 -2.26
CA ASN A 77 12.38 -7.67 -3.29
C ASN A 77 11.72 -8.93 -2.68
N LEU A 78 10.73 -8.71 -1.82
CA LEU A 78 10.09 -9.75 -1.00
C LEU A 78 8.82 -10.30 -1.68
N THR A 79 9.00 -11.03 -2.78
CA THR A 79 7.89 -11.59 -3.56
C THR A 79 7.16 -12.74 -2.85
N GLU A 80 7.76 -13.31 -1.80
CA GLU A 80 7.12 -14.34 -0.99
C GLU A 80 5.99 -13.83 -0.06
N CYS A 81 5.73 -12.52 -0.03
CA CYS A 81 4.69 -11.88 0.78
C CYS A 81 3.51 -11.34 -0.05
N LEU A 82 3.39 -11.78 -1.32
CA LEU A 82 2.38 -11.27 -2.26
C LEU A 82 0.95 -11.57 -1.82
N ASP A 83 0.69 -12.75 -1.26
CA ASP A 83 -0.65 -13.12 -0.81
C ASP A 83 -1.15 -12.20 0.31
N GLU A 84 -0.29 -11.86 1.26
CA GLU A 84 -0.60 -10.93 2.34
C GLU A 84 -0.78 -9.50 1.84
N LEU A 85 -0.03 -9.08 0.81
CA LEU A 85 -0.18 -7.76 0.20
C LEU A 85 -1.57 -7.61 -0.44
N TRP A 86 -1.98 -8.61 -1.23
CA TRP A 86 -3.30 -8.61 -1.85
C TRP A 86 -4.43 -8.72 -0.83
N ALA A 87 -4.26 -9.54 0.20
CA ALA A 87 -5.20 -9.60 1.32
C ALA A 87 -5.29 -8.27 2.08
N ALA A 88 -4.19 -7.50 2.17
CA ALA A 88 -4.18 -6.17 2.78
C ALA A 88 -4.89 -5.12 1.93
N LEU A 89 -4.82 -5.24 0.59
CA LEU A 89 -5.54 -4.39 -0.36
C LEU A 89 -7.05 -4.60 -0.28
N ASP A 90 -7.50 -5.83 -0.01
CA ASP A 90 -8.92 -6.15 0.14
C ASP A 90 -9.51 -5.66 1.49
N ARG A 91 -8.78 -4.85 2.27
CA ARG A 91 -9.21 -4.32 3.57
C ARG A 91 -9.08 -2.79 3.63
N PRO A 92 -9.89 -2.10 4.45
CA PRO A 92 -9.79 -0.65 4.60
C PRO A 92 -8.38 -0.22 5.02
N CYS A 93 -7.79 0.69 4.25
CA CYS A 93 -6.45 1.21 4.48
C CYS A 93 -6.32 2.61 3.88
N TRP A 94 -5.82 3.58 4.66
CA TRP A 94 -5.54 4.94 4.17
C TRP A 94 -4.56 4.95 3.00
N THR A 95 -3.60 4.04 3.00
CA THR A 95 -2.50 3.95 2.03
C THR A 95 -2.74 2.88 0.97
N SER A 96 -4.01 2.56 0.65
CA SER A 96 -4.32 1.60 -0.41
C SER A 96 -3.67 1.92 -1.77
N PRO A 97 -3.49 3.20 -2.20
CA PRO A 97 -2.73 3.48 -3.42
C PRO A 97 -1.27 3.04 -3.36
N GLN A 98 -0.58 3.26 -2.23
CA GLN A 98 0.80 2.84 -2.05
C GLN A 98 0.94 1.31 -2.06
N LEU A 99 -0.01 0.59 -1.43
CA LEU A 99 -0.05 -0.87 -1.48
C LEU A 99 -0.28 -1.37 -2.92
N ALA A 100 -1.13 -0.69 -3.70
CA ALA A 100 -1.38 -1.04 -5.09
C ALA A 100 -0.15 -0.79 -5.97
N ALA A 101 0.55 0.33 -5.75
CA ALA A 101 1.81 0.63 -6.40
C ALA A 101 2.90 -0.40 -6.04
N THR A 102 2.98 -0.86 -4.79
CA THR A 102 3.83 -1.98 -4.39
C THR A 102 3.49 -3.24 -5.19
N ALA A 103 2.21 -3.61 -5.29
CA ALA A 103 1.80 -4.78 -6.06
C ALA A 103 2.23 -4.67 -7.54
N ALA A 104 2.04 -3.50 -8.16
CA ALA A 104 2.46 -3.26 -9.54
C ALA A 104 3.98 -3.33 -9.76
N LEU A 105 4.78 -3.08 -8.71
CA LEU A 105 6.24 -3.14 -8.79
C LEU A 105 6.82 -4.52 -8.50
N VAL A 106 6.15 -5.35 -7.69
CA VAL A 106 6.72 -6.61 -7.17
C VAL A 106 6.00 -7.87 -7.64
N ASP A 107 4.76 -7.77 -8.14
CA ASP A 107 3.98 -8.92 -8.58
C ASP A 107 4.02 -9.07 -10.12
N PRO A 108 4.61 -10.15 -10.66
CA PRO A 108 4.56 -10.42 -12.10
C PRO A 108 3.13 -10.65 -12.62
N ASP A 109 2.20 -11.10 -11.75
CA ASP A 109 0.81 -11.38 -12.08
C ASP A 109 -0.11 -10.19 -11.74
N PHE A 110 0.44 -8.98 -11.57
CA PHE A 110 -0.30 -7.80 -11.15
C PHE A 110 -1.54 -7.55 -12.02
N LEU A 111 -1.40 -7.59 -13.35
CA LEU A 111 -2.50 -7.27 -14.26
C LEU A 111 -3.68 -8.23 -14.10
N ASP A 112 -3.42 -9.53 -13.96
CA ASP A 112 -4.47 -10.54 -13.80
C ASP A 112 -5.19 -10.37 -12.46
N LYS A 113 -4.45 -10.13 -11.38
CA LYS A 113 -5.01 -9.93 -10.05
C LYS A 113 -5.75 -8.60 -9.91
N ALA A 114 -5.28 -7.54 -10.59
CA ALA A 114 -5.95 -6.26 -10.66
C ALA A 114 -7.25 -6.36 -11.49
N HIS A 115 -7.23 -7.08 -12.62
CA HIS A 115 -8.40 -7.32 -13.46
C HIS A 115 -9.54 -7.97 -12.67
N VAL A 116 -9.25 -9.01 -11.87
CA VAL A 116 -10.25 -9.66 -11.00
C VAL A 116 -10.88 -8.69 -10.02
N ARG A 117 -10.08 -7.80 -9.41
CA ARG A 117 -10.56 -6.84 -8.41
C ARG A 117 -11.35 -5.71 -9.03
N LEU A 118 -10.90 -5.17 -10.15
CA LEU A 118 -11.58 -4.11 -10.88
C LEU A 118 -12.94 -4.58 -11.43
N ASN A 119 -13.04 -5.80 -11.97
CA ASN A 119 -14.34 -6.38 -12.36
C ASN A 119 -15.33 -6.51 -11.19
N ARG A 120 -14.81 -6.71 -9.97
CA ARG A 120 -15.63 -6.78 -8.75
C ARG A 120 -15.78 -5.44 -8.03
N ARG A 121 -15.31 -4.35 -8.64
CA ARG A 121 -15.32 -2.99 -8.07
C ARG A 121 -14.54 -2.86 -6.76
N CYS A 122 -13.48 -3.65 -6.58
CA CYS A 122 -12.63 -3.66 -5.38
C CYS A 122 -13.44 -3.84 -4.09
N PRO A 123 -14.07 -5.02 -3.89
CA PRO A 123 -14.87 -5.29 -2.72
C PRO A 123 -13.98 -5.28 -1.47
N MET A 124 -14.48 -4.67 -0.41
CA MET A 124 -13.75 -4.52 0.85
C MET A 124 -14.25 -5.55 1.86
N VAL A 125 -13.33 -6.34 2.39
CA VAL A 125 -13.58 -7.18 3.55
C VAL A 125 -13.68 -6.28 4.78
N SER A 126 -14.91 -6.00 5.19
CA SER A 126 -15.16 -5.27 6.43
C SER A 126 -14.90 -6.18 7.61
N ASP A 127 -13.68 -6.17 8.12
CA ASP A 127 -13.40 -6.63 9.48
C ASP A 127 -14.09 -5.66 10.44
N ARG A 128 -15.34 -5.97 10.84
CA ARG A 128 -15.95 -5.32 12.00
C ARG A 128 -15.16 -5.76 13.22
N ASN A 129 -14.00 -5.16 13.46
CA ASN A 129 -13.27 -5.40 14.69
C ASN A 129 -14.07 -4.72 15.82
N PRO A 130 -14.82 -5.48 16.64
CA PRO A 130 -15.74 -4.89 17.61
C PRO A 130 -14.99 -4.20 18.76
N THR A 131 -13.67 -4.39 18.85
CA THR A 131 -12.84 -3.88 19.95
C THR A 131 -12.40 -2.43 19.75
N LEU A 132 -12.43 -1.89 18.54
CA LEU A 132 -12.03 -0.51 18.26
C LEU A 132 -13.24 0.43 18.22
N SER A 133 -13.14 1.56 18.93
CA SER A 133 -14.08 2.67 18.81
C SER A 133 -14.11 3.22 17.38
N ALA A 134 -15.19 3.90 17.00
CA ALA A 134 -15.32 4.49 15.65
C ALA A 134 -14.14 5.43 15.31
N ILE A 135 -13.71 6.25 16.28
CA ILE A 135 -12.57 7.16 16.12
C ILE A 135 -11.27 6.38 15.94
N ALA A 136 -10.98 5.40 16.81
CA ALA A 136 -9.76 4.61 16.70
C ALA A 136 -9.69 3.84 15.37
N ARG A 137 -10.83 3.33 14.91
CA ARG A 137 -10.97 2.67 13.62
C ARG A 137 -10.70 3.62 12.46
N HIS A 138 -11.29 4.81 12.48
CA HIS A 138 -11.06 5.83 11.45
C HIS A 138 -9.58 6.24 11.37
N VAL A 139 -8.92 6.43 12.51
CA VAL A 139 -7.49 6.77 12.57
C VAL A 139 -6.60 5.64 12.06
N ALA A 140 -6.94 4.39 12.35
CA ALA A 140 -6.12 3.22 12.02
C ALA A 140 -6.35 2.69 10.60
N MET A 141 -7.60 2.70 10.12
CA MET A 141 -8.03 2.02 8.88
C MET A 141 -8.47 3.00 7.78
N GLY A 142 -8.83 4.23 8.16
CA GLY A 142 -9.42 5.21 7.25
C GLY A 142 -10.93 5.19 7.19
N PRO A 143 -11.52 6.05 6.35
CA PRO A 143 -12.95 6.09 6.17
C PRO A 143 -13.37 4.73 5.59
N ALA A 144 -14.17 3.99 6.37
CA ALA A 144 -14.92 2.89 5.79
C ALA A 144 -15.92 3.50 4.81
N SER A 145 -15.92 3.06 3.55
CA SER A 145 -17.04 3.35 2.68
C SER A 145 -18.21 2.46 3.11
N ASP A 146 -19.39 3.05 3.27
CA ASP A 146 -20.60 2.27 3.56
C ASP A 146 -21.03 1.38 2.38
N ALA A 147 -20.45 1.64 1.19
CA ALA A 147 -20.77 0.97 -0.07
C ALA A 147 -20.10 -0.41 -0.27
N GLY A 148 -19.28 -0.86 0.68
CA GLY A 148 -18.58 -2.16 0.59
C GLY A 148 -17.49 -2.24 -0.49
N HIS A 149 -17.17 -1.13 -1.15
CA HIS A 149 -16.18 -1.01 -2.22
C HIS A 149 -15.28 0.21 -2.00
N SER A 150 -14.01 0.12 -2.38
CA SER A 150 -13.07 1.24 -2.24
C SER A 150 -12.86 1.97 -3.57
N ALA A 151 -13.52 3.12 -3.74
CA ALA A 151 -13.30 4.01 -4.89
C ALA A 151 -11.83 4.43 -5.01
N LYS A 152 -11.16 4.68 -3.88
CA LYS A 152 -9.74 5.06 -3.84
C LYS A 152 -8.83 3.94 -4.33
N LEU A 153 -9.07 2.70 -3.91
CA LEU A 153 -8.31 1.56 -4.41
C LEU A 153 -8.63 1.27 -5.87
N PHE A 154 -9.90 1.36 -6.26
CA PHE A 154 -10.34 1.18 -7.63
C PHE A 154 -9.59 2.14 -8.56
N SER A 155 -9.61 3.43 -8.24
CA SER A 155 -8.88 4.49 -8.95
C SER A 155 -7.38 4.22 -9.04
N ALA A 156 -6.74 3.82 -7.94
CA ALA A 156 -5.32 3.44 -7.92
C ALA A 156 -5.00 2.27 -8.86
N LEU A 157 -5.74 1.16 -8.77
CA LEU A 157 -5.53 -0.01 -9.63
C LEU A 157 -5.82 0.32 -11.10
N PHE A 158 -6.88 1.08 -11.37
CA PHE A 158 -7.26 1.49 -12.71
C PHE A 158 -6.14 2.30 -13.38
N ALA A 159 -5.61 3.32 -12.68
CA ALA A 159 -4.51 4.14 -13.17
C ALA A 159 -3.22 3.34 -13.43
N LEU A 160 -2.86 2.43 -12.52
CA LEU A 160 -1.69 1.55 -12.69
C LEU A 160 -1.87 0.59 -13.87
N CYS A 161 -3.06 0.02 -14.07
CA CYS A 161 -3.37 -0.82 -15.23
C CYS A 161 -3.33 -0.01 -16.55
N GLN A 162 -3.75 1.26 -16.53
CA GLN A 162 -3.68 2.14 -17.68
C GLN A 162 -2.23 2.45 -18.07
N GLU A 163 -1.39 2.77 -17.08
CA GLU A 163 0.05 3.00 -17.27
C GLU A 163 0.75 1.76 -17.86
N LEU A 164 0.36 0.57 -17.39
CA LEU A 164 0.84 -0.72 -17.89
C LEU A 164 0.16 -1.18 -19.20
N LYS A 165 -0.71 -0.35 -19.78
CA LYS A 165 -1.39 -0.59 -21.06
C LYS A 165 -2.20 -1.90 -21.10
N ALA A 166 -2.92 -2.20 -20.02
CA ALA A 166 -3.80 -3.35 -19.95
C ALA A 166 -4.88 -3.29 -21.05
N SER A 167 -4.87 -4.24 -21.98
CA SER A 167 -5.76 -4.23 -23.15
C SER A 167 -7.25 -4.33 -22.80
N TRP A 168 -7.57 -5.05 -21.71
CA TRP A 168 -8.93 -5.23 -21.21
C TRP A 168 -9.51 -3.98 -20.52
N LEU A 169 -8.68 -2.96 -20.22
CA LEU A 169 -9.13 -1.79 -19.49
C LEU A 169 -10.07 -0.90 -20.31
N VAL A 170 -9.93 -0.90 -21.64
CA VAL A 170 -10.75 -0.09 -22.56
C VAL A 170 -12.22 -0.47 -22.46
N GLU A 171 -12.54 -1.76 -22.32
CA GLU A 171 -13.92 -2.22 -22.13
C GLU A 171 -14.47 -1.71 -20.79
N LEU A 172 -13.71 -1.89 -19.71
CA LEU A 172 -14.08 -1.49 -18.36
C LEU A 172 -14.33 0.03 -18.25
N GLU A 173 -13.52 0.86 -18.92
CA GLU A 173 -13.65 2.32 -18.91
C GLU A 173 -15.00 2.82 -19.50
N THR A 174 -15.61 2.03 -20.38
CA THR A 174 -16.89 2.41 -21.01
C THR A 174 -18.09 2.23 -20.10
N GLU A 175 -17.96 1.44 -19.02
CA GLU A 175 -19.04 1.12 -18.10
C GLU A 175 -19.41 2.32 -17.21
N ASP A 176 -20.71 2.61 -17.09
CA ASP A 176 -21.17 3.82 -16.39
C ASP A 176 -20.94 3.78 -14.87
N ASP A 177 -21.01 2.59 -14.27
CA ASP A 177 -20.71 2.41 -12.85
C ASP A 177 -19.21 2.57 -12.55
N VAL A 178 -18.33 2.21 -13.50
CA VAL A 178 -16.89 2.47 -13.43
C VAL A 178 -16.62 3.97 -13.45
N LYS A 179 -17.23 4.72 -14.37
CA LYS A 179 -17.11 6.19 -14.41
C LYS A 179 -17.60 6.83 -13.10
N ALA A 180 -18.73 6.34 -12.56
CA ALA A 180 -19.27 6.81 -11.29
C ALA A 180 -18.32 6.53 -10.11
N LEU A 181 -17.70 5.35 -10.07
CA LEU A 181 -16.71 4.99 -9.05
C LEU A 181 -15.45 5.85 -9.12
N LEU A 182 -14.92 6.10 -10.32
CA LEU A 182 -13.79 6.98 -10.53
C LEU A 182 -14.13 8.41 -10.09
N ALA A 183 -15.30 8.92 -10.47
CA ALA A 183 -15.76 10.24 -10.03
C ALA A 183 -16.01 10.35 -8.52
N ALA A 184 -16.27 9.22 -7.83
CA ALA A 184 -16.46 9.18 -6.39
C ALA A 184 -15.14 9.23 -5.59
N ASP A 185 -13.99 9.02 -6.24
CA ASP A 185 -12.69 9.06 -5.58
C ASP A 185 -12.23 10.49 -5.30
N ARG A 186 -12.57 10.98 -4.11
CA ARG A 186 -12.21 12.34 -3.65
C ARG A 186 -10.73 12.53 -3.32
N HIS A 187 -9.96 11.45 -3.22
CA HIS A 187 -8.58 11.49 -2.75
C HIS A 187 -7.57 11.31 -3.89
N ASP A 188 -8.03 11.18 -5.13
CA ASP A 188 -7.19 10.98 -6.29
C ASP A 188 -6.19 9.83 -6.10
N GLY A 189 -6.71 8.65 -5.71
CA GLY A 189 -5.95 7.44 -5.49
C GLY A 189 -5.13 7.02 -6.71
N GLY A 190 -5.60 7.32 -7.92
CA GLY A 190 -4.88 7.13 -9.18
C GLY A 190 -3.56 7.92 -9.20
N SER A 191 -3.61 9.24 -9.05
CA SER A 191 -2.39 10.07 -9.06
C SER A 191 -1.45 9.71 -7.90
N ILE A 192 -1.98 9.49 -6.69
CA ILE A 192 -1.17 9.08 -5.54
C ILE A 192 -0.39 7.79 -5.84
N ALA A 193 -1.04 6.79 -6.46
CA ALA A 193 -0.37 5.52 -6.78
C ALA A 193 0.76 5.72 -7.78
N LEU A 194 0.52 6.48 -8.85
CA LEU A 194 1.50 6.73 -9.92
C LEU A 194 2.70 7.53 -9.40
N ASP A 195 2.44 8.65 -8.72
CA ASP A 195 3.48 9.53 -8.18
C ASP A 195 4.34 8.77 -7.16
N TRP A 196 3.70 8.09 -6.22
CA TRP A 196 4.42 7.33 -5.20
C TRP A 196 5.25 6.19 -5.81
N LYS A 197 4.70 5.47 -6.82
CA LYS A 197 5.45 4.43 -7.56
C LYS A 197 6.70 4.99 -8.22
N ALA A 198 6.60 6.14 -8.87
CA ALA A 198 7.72 6.80 -9.54
C ALA A 198 8.80 7.25 -8.53
N GLU A 199 8.37 7.84 -7.41
CA GLU A 199 9.30 8.34 -6.38
C GLU A 199 10.03 7.21 -5.67
N ILE A 200 9.33 6.16 -5.23
CA ILE A 200 9.99 5.06 -4.51
C ILE A 200 10.95 4.29 -5.42
N THR A 201 10.63 4.18 -6.71
CA THR A 201 11.51 3.56 -7.71
C THR A 201 12.79 4.38 -7.85
N THR A 202 12.66 5.69 -7.98
CA THR A 202 13.80 6.62 -8.04
C THR A 202 14.69 6.51 -6.81
N LEU A 203 14.10 6.60 -5.61
CA LEU A 203 14.84 6.53 -4.35
C LEU A 203 15.51 5.17 -4.13
N LYS A 204 14.82 4.07 -4.47
CA LYS A 204 15.41 2.74 -4.46
C LYS A 204 16.66 2.70 -5.34
N ASN A 205 16.60 3.20 -6.57
CA ASN A 205 17.74 3.15 -7.48
C ASN A 205 18.92 4.06 -7.05
N GLN A 206 18.64 5.22 -6.44
CA GLN A 206 19.67 6.14 -5.93
C GLN A 206 20.38 5.66 -4.65
N THR A 207 19.82 4.66 -3.98
CA THR A 207 20.35 4.10 -2.73
C THR A 207 20.89 2.68 -2.89
N ALA A 208 20.91 2.16 -4.13
CA ALA A 208 21.51 0.87 -4.48
C ALA A 208 23.04 0.99 -4.58
#